data_AF-A0A1L7NU40-F1
#
_entry.id   AF-A0A1L7NU40-F1
#
_cell.length_a   1.000
_cell.length_b   1.000
_cell.length_c   1.000
_cell.angle_alpha   90.00
_cell.angle_beta   90.00
_cell.angle_gamma   90.00
#
_symmetry.space_group_name_H-M   'P 1'
#
loop_
_entity.id
_entity.type
_entity.pdbx_description
1 polymer ?
#
loop_
_entity_poly.entity_id
_entity_poly.type
_entity_poly.pdbx_seq_one_letter_code
_entity_poly.pdbx_strand_id
1 'polypeptide(L)'
;DTQRHGITFPKDILESIEKGTVMLVNGCSLTVVRISGDVVYFDIDQAINTTTFRELEVGNKVNLEVRPEFGSLLGKGALTGNIKGVATVDNITEEEDRLKVYIKIPKDLIENILSEDHIGINGVSHSIEEISDDIIFINYP
;
A
#
# COMPACT_ATOMS: atom_id res chain seq x y z
N ASP A 1 9.97 -9.86 -16.60
CA ASP A 1 10.07 -10.59 -15.33
C ASP A 1 8.73 -10.56 -14.63
N THR A 2 8.20 -11.73 -14.28
CA THR A 2 6.96 -11.88 -13.53
C THR A 2 7.24 -12.64 -12.25
N GLN A 3 6.54 -12.30 -11.18
CA GLN A 3 6.62 -13.02 -9.90
C GLN A 3 5.22 -13.51 -9.53
N ARG A 4 5.16 -14.68 -8.89
CA ARG A 4 3.93 -15.17 -8.23
C ARG A 4 4.17 -15.23 -6.74
N HIS A 5 3.41 -14.44 -5.99
CA HIS A 5 3.50 -14.42 -4.53
C HIS A 5 2.34 -15.20 -3.93
N GLY A 6 2.62 -16.06 -2.96
CA GLY A 6 1.62 -16.70 -2.11
C GLY A 6 1.66 -16.05 -0.74
N ILE A 7 0.54 -15.49 -0.30
CA ILE A 7 0.42 -14.71 0.93
C ILE A 7 -0.57 -15.43 1.84
N THR A 8 -0.17 -15.72 3.08
CA THR A 8 -1.07 -16.25 4.10
C THR A 8 -2.02 -15.15 4.58
N PHE A 9 -3.32 -15.40 4.49
CA PHE A 9 -4.36 -14.43 4.85
C PHE A 9 -5.00 -14.74 6.21
N PRO A 10 -5.38 -13.71 6.97
CA PRO A 10 -6.24 -13.91 8.14
C PRO A 10 -7.64 -14.36 7.69
N LYS A 11 -8.30 -15.12 8.56
CA LYS A 11 -9.53 -15.86 8.22
C LYS A 11 -10.67 -14.96 7.74
N ASP A 12 -10.87 -13.83 8.41
CA ASP A 12 -11.91 -12.85 8.11
C ASP A 12 -11.75 -12.25 6.69
N ILE A 13 -10.53 -11.88 6.31
CA ILE A 13 -10.25 -11.37 4.97
C ILE A 13 -10.39 -12.49 3.93
N LEU A 14 -9.86 -13.68 4.23
CA LEU A 14 -9.93 -14.85 3.34
C LEU A 14 -11.38 -15.23 2.97
N GLU A 15 -12.31 -15.12 3.91
CA GLU A 15 -13.73 -15.44 3.70
C GLU A 15 -14.46 -14.40 2.82
N SER A 16 -13.86 -13.21 2.60
CA SER A 16 -14.44 -12.12 1.80
C SER A 16 -13.93 -12.06 0.35
N ILE A 17 -13.07 -12.99 -0.07
CA ILE A 17 -12.45 -12.99 -1.38
C ILE A 17 -12.64 -14.31 -2.12
N GLU A 18 -12.55 -14.27 -3.44
CA GLU A 18 -12.57 -15.42 -4.31
C GLU A 18 -11.57 -15.27 -5.47
N LYS A 19 -11.41 -16.32 -6.29
CA LYS A 19 -10.60 -16.21 -7.49
C LYS A 19 -11.18 -15.14 -8.42
N GLY A 20 -10.35 -14.20 -8.84
CA GLY A 20 -10.75 -13.05 -9.65
C GLY A 20 -11.08 -11.79 -8.84
N THR A 21 -11.14 -11.87 -7.49
CA THR A 21 -11.25 -10.68 -6.66
C THR A 21 -10.08 -9.74 -6.90
N VAL A 22 -10.39 -8.47 -7.12
CA VAL A 22 -9.40 -7.39 -7.22
C VAL A 22 -9.36 -6.64 -5.89
N MET A 23 -8.22 -6.68 -5.22
CA MET A 23 -8.02 -6.10 -3.89
C MET A 23 -6.68 -5.36 -3.81
N LEU A 24 -6.45 -4.62 -2.73
CA LEU A 24 -5.18 -3.92 -2.52
C LEU A 24 -4.24 -4.75 -1.65
N VAL A 25 -3.01 -4.95 -2.13
CA VAL A 25 -1.89 -5.51 -1.37
C VAL A 25 -0.80 -4.44 -1.31
N ASN A 26 -0.43 -3.99 -0.11
CA ASN A 26 0.39 -2.78 0.09
C ASN A 26 -0.12 -1.58 -0.73
N GLY A 27 -1.44 -1.45 -0.86
CA GLY A 27 -2.07 -0.39 -1.66
C GLY A 27 -2.02 -0.61 -3.18
N CYS A 28 -1.42 -1.69 -3.68
CA CYS A 28 -1.41 -2.02 -5.11
C CYS A 28 -2.60 -2.91 -5.46
N SER A 29 -3.35 -2.55 -6.51
CA SER A 29 -4.45 -3.36 -7.02
C SER A 29 -3.93 -4.63 -7.68
N LEU A 30 -4.23 -5.79 -7.09
CA LEU A 30 -3.87 -7.10 -7.62
C LEU A 30 -5.11 -8.01 -7.71
N THR A 31 -5.05 -8.98 -8.63
CA THR A 31 -6.12 -9.95 -8.86
C THR A 31 -5.76 -11.30 -8.27
N VAL A 32 -6.65 -11.88 -7.45
CA VAL A 32 -6.48 -13.22 -6.89
C VAL A 32 -6.49 -14.26 -8.02
N VAL A 33 -5.39 -14.99 -8.20
CA VAL A 33 -5.28 -16.01 -9.27
C VAL A 33 -5.57 -17.44 -8.77
N ARG A 34 -5.33 -17.71 -7.48
CA ARG A 34 -5.57 -18.99 -6.83
C ARG A 34 -5.69 -18.81 -5.31
N ILE A 35 -6.51 -19.64 -4.67
CA ILE A 35 -6.58 -19.79 -3.22
C ILE A 35 -6.29 -21.27 -2.89
N SER A 36 -5.49 -21.54 -1.87
CA SER A 36 -5.14 -22.89 -1.42
C SER A 36 -5.00 -22.92 0.10
N GLY A 37 -6.04 -23.33 0.81
CA GLY A 37 -6.10 -23.18 2.26
C GLY A 37 -6.16 -21.71 2.63
N ASP A 38 -5.26 -21.27 3.50
CA ASP A 38 -5.09 -19.87 3.92
C ASP A 38 -4.13 -19.07 3.02
N VAL A 39 -3.55 -19.68 1.98
CA VAL A 39 -2.62 -19.02 1.06
C VAL A 39 -3.34 -18.52 -0.19
N VAL A 40 -3.24 -17.22 -0.43
CA VAL A 40 -3.81 -16.51 -1.58
C VAL A 40 -2.68 -16.11 -2.52
N TYR A 41 -2.85 -16.40 -3.81
CA TYR A 41 -1.83 -16.18 -4.82
C TYR A 41 -2.17 -15.01 -5.74
N PHE A 42 -1.16 -14.24 -6.07
CA PHE A 42 -1.21 -13.12 -7.02
C PHE A 42 -0.07 -13.23 -8.03
N ASP A 43 -0.36 -12.91 -9.29
CA ASP A 43 0.67 -12.69 -10.31
C ASP A 43 1.00 -11.19 -10.35
N ILE A 44 2.30 -10.88 -10.28
CA ILE A 44 2.83 -9.53 -10.26
C ILE A 44 3.69 -9.37 -11.52
N ASP A 45 3.14 -8.65 -12.48
CA ASP A 45 3.75 -8.37 -13.78
C ASP A 45 3.95 -6.87 -13.99
N GLN A 46 2.93 -6.12 -14.35
CA GLN A 46 3.00 -4.69 -14.65
C GLN A 46 3.44 -3.87 -13.44
N ALA A 47 3.04 -4.27 -12.23
CA ALA A 47 3.33 -3.55 -11.00
C ALA A 47 4.79 -3.74 -10.51
N ILE A 48 5.54 -4.70 -11.06
CA ILE A 48 6.86 -5.07 -10.51
C ILE A 48 7.90 -3.94 -10.57
N ASN A 49 7.73 -2.98 -11.48
CA ASN A 49 8.68 -1.88 -11.68
C ASN A 49 8.34 -0.63 -10.86
N THR A 50 7.15 -0.55 -10.28
CA THR A 50 6.67 0.63 -9.55
C THR A 50 6.33 0.34 -8.10
N THR A 51 6.55 -0.89 -7.63
CA THR A 51 6.21 -1.36 -6.27
C THR A 51 7.39 -2.07 -5.63
N THR A 52 7.28 -2.36 -4.33
CA THR A 52 8.31 -3.05 -3.54
C THR A 52 8.30 -4.57 -3.71
N PHE A 53 7.36 -5.13 -4.49
CA PHE A 53 7.16 -6.59 -4.57
C PHE A 53 8.40 -7.34 -5.03
N ARG A 54 9.22 -6.73 -5.89
CA ARG A 54 10.42 -7.37 -6.41
C ARG A 54 11.42 -7.68 -5.30
N GLU A 55 11.48 -6.82 -4.29
CA GLU A 55 12.42 -6.88 -3.17
C GLU A 55 11.84 -7.58 -1.92
N LEU A 56 10.54 -7.93 -1.92
CA LEU A 56 9.94 -8.63 -0.77
C LEU A 56 10.47 -10.07 -0.65
N GLU A 57 10.65 -10.49 0.60
CA GLU A 57 11.10 -11.83 0.96
C GLU A 57 10.00 -12.63 1.67
N VAL A 58 10.15 -13.96 1.66
CA VAL A 58 9.25 -14.85 2.39
C VAL A 58 9.27 -14.50 3.88
N GLY A 59 8.08 -14.29 4.46
CA GLY A 59 7.93 -13.91 5.86
C GLY A 59 7.73 -12.41 6.08
N ASN A 60 7.90 -11.57 5.05
CA ASN A 60 7.51 -10.17 5.13
C ASN A 60 5.99 -10.03 5.30
N LYS A 61 5.58 -9.02 6.08
CA LYS A 61 4.18 -8.64 6.25
C LYS A 61 3.76 -7.69 5.13
N VAL A 62 2.48 -7.76 4.78
CA VAL A 62 1.86 -6.86 3.80
C VAL A 62 0.53 -6.36 4.33
N ASN A 63 0.13 -5.16 3.93
CA ASN A 63 -1.20 -4.62 4.20
C ASN A 63 -2.19 -5.16 3.17
N LEU A 64 -3.39 -5.51 3.63
CA LEU A 64 -4.47 -6.08 2.82
C LEU A 64 -5.72 -5.23 2.97
N GLU A 65 -6.32 -4.81 1.85
CA GLU A 65 -7.60 -4.12 1.84
C GLU A 65 -8.50 -4.73 0.75
N VAL A 66 -9.64 -5.26 1.15
CA VAL A 66 -10.69 -5.71 0.24
C VAL A 66 -11.58 -4.52 -0.06
N ARG A 67 -12.00 -4.37 -1.32
CA ARG A 67 -12.85 -3.25 -1.72
C ARG A 67 -14.09 -3.17 -0.82
N PRO A 68 -14.51 -1.96 -0.42
CA PRO A 68 -15.74 -1.81 0.33
C PRO A 68 -16.95 -2.26 -0.51
N GLU A 69 -18.00 -2.69 0.17
CA GLU A 69 -19.26 -3.06 -0.46
C GLU A 69 -19.85 -1.87 -1.26
N PHE A 70 -20.62 -2.18 -2.30
CA PHE A 70 -21.28 -1.17 -3.12
C PHE A 70 -22.05 -0.16 -2.26
N GLY A 71 -21.77 1.14 -2.45
CA GLY A 71 -22.45 2.23 -1.75
C GLY A 71 -21.67 2.85 -0.59
N SER A 72 -20.43 2.42 -0.33
CA SER A 72 -19.57 3.09 0.64
C SER A 72 -19.24 4.53 0.24
N LEU A 73 -19.47 5.48 1.14
CA LEU A 73 -18.95 6.83 0.99
C LEU A 73 -17.43 6.81 1.26
N LEU A 74 -16.65 6.88 0.20
CA LEU A 74 -15.20 7.08 0.32
C LEU A 74 -14.94 8.57 0.63
N GLY A 75 -14.25 8.84 1.73
CA GLY A 75 -13.82 10.18 2.10
C GLY A 75 -12.72 10.72 1.18
N LYS A 76 -12.22 11.92 1.49
CA LYS A 76 -10.96 12.40 0.92
C LYS A 76 -9.85 11.37 1.25
N GLY A 77 -9.01 11.04 0.28
CA GLY A 77 -7.95 10.03 0.45
C GLY A 77 -8.30 8.61 -0.04
N ALA A 78 -9.38 8.44 -0.82
CA ALA A 78 -9.67 7.17 -1.48
C ALA A 78 -8.48 6.66 -2.32
N LEU A 79 -8.10 5.40 -2.14
CA LEU A 79 -6.99 4.79 -2.88
C LEU A 79 -7.50 4.06 -4.12
N THR A 80 -6.86 4.31 -5.27
CA THR A 80 -7.23 3.67 -6.54
C THR A 80 -6.56 2.32 -6.77
N GLY A 81 -5.50 2.02 -6.02
CA GLY A 81 -4.65 0.87 -6.26
C GLY A 81 -3.53 1.07 -7.29
N ASN A 82 -3.43 2.27 -7.89
CA ASN A 82 -2.39 2.61 -8.87
C ASN A 82 -1.18 3.24 -8.15
N ILE A 83 -0.14 2.44 -7.93
CA ILE A 83 1.09 2.91 -7.28
C ILE A 83 1.91 3.78 -8.25
N LYS A 84 2.33 4.95 -7.76
CA LYS A 84 3.13 5.93 -8.53
C LYS A 84 4.62 5.63 -8.55
N GLY A 85 5.12 4.98 -7.51
CA GLY A 85 6.49 4.53 -7.43
C GLY A 85 6.86 4.11 -6.00
N VAL A 86 8.14 3.91 -5.79
CA VAL A 86 8.71 3.52 -4.50
C VAL A 86 9.43 4.70 -3.88
N ALA A 87 9.17 4.94 -2.61
CA ALA A 87 9.86 5.92 -1.79
C ALA A 87 10.59 5.20 -0.63
N THR A 88 11.51 5.90 0.04
CA THR A 88 12.32 5.32 1.12
C THR A 88 12.02 6.03 2.43
N VAL A 89 11.88 5.27 3.52
CA VAL A 89 11.79 5.85 4.86
C VAL A 89 13.13 6.48 5.22
N ASP A 90 13.13 7.75 5.55
CA ASP A 90 14.30 8.51 5.99
C ASP A 90 14.48 8.41 7.51
N ASN A 91 13.39 8.59 8.26
CA ASN A 91 13.40 8.54 9.73
C ASN A 91 12.05 8.08 10.29
N ILE A 92 12.09 7.50 11.50
CA ILE A 92 10.92 7.14 12.29
C ILE A 92 11.17 7.57 13.74
N THR A 93 10.21 8.28 14.33
CA THR A 93 10.20 8.56 15.78
C THR A 93 8.85 8.21 16.40
N GLU A 94 8.90 7.65 17.61
CA GLU A 94 7.71 7.27 18.39
C GLU A 94 7.61 8.19 19.61
N GLU A 95 6.53 8.98 19.71
CA GLU A 95 6.30 9.95 20.79
C GLU A 95 4.80 10.06 21.08
N GLU A 96 4.39 10.05 22.35
CA GLU A 96 3.01 10.36 22.77
C GLU A 96 1.90 9.65 21.96
N ASP A 97 2.01 8.32 21.82
CA ASP A 97 1.07 7.49 21.03
C ASP A 97 1.00 7.89 19.55
N ARG A 98 2.07 8.46 19.01
CA ARG A 98 2.22 8.80 17.60
C ARG A 98 3.43 8.13 16.97
N LEU A 99 3.26 7.71 15.73
CA LEU A 99 4.33 7.24 14.86
C LEU A 99 4.62 8.31 13.79
N LYS A 100 5.69 9.07 14.01
CA LYS A 100 6.16 10.10 13.09
C LYS A 100 7.06 9.47 12.05
N VAL A 101 6.64 9.50 10.79
CA VAL A 101 7.35 8.86 9.68
C VAL A 101 7.76 9.92 8.67
N TYR A 102 9.06 9.96 8.39
CA TYR A 102 9.66 10.83 7.38
C TYR A 102 10.01 9.98 6.17
N ILE A 103 9.49 10.35 5.00
CA ILE A 103 9.64 9.56 3.78
C ILE A 103 10.28 10.42 2.71
N LYS A 104 11.44 9.97 2.24
CA LYS A 104 12.14 10.56 1.11
C LYS A 104 11.50 10.12 -0.21
N ILE A 105 10.96 11.09 -0.93
CA ILE A 105 10.26 10.92 -2.20
C ILE A 105 11.24 11.14 -3.36
N PRO A 106 11.25 10.26 -4.38
CA PRO A 106 11.98 10.51 -5.62
C PRO A 106 11.60 11.84 -6.28
N LYS A 107 12.58 12.51 -6.88
CA LYS A 107 12.42 13.86 -7.47
C LYS A 107 11.31 13.93 -8.53
N ASP A 108 11.11 12.87 -9.29
CA ASP A 108 10.08 12.76 -10.32
C ASP A 108 8.65 12.65 -9.75
N LEU A 109 8.52 12.26 -8.47
CA LEU A 109 7.23 12.11 -7.80
C LEU A 109 6.85 13.33 -6.95
N ILE A 110 7.83 13.97 -6.30
CA ILE A 110 7.56 15.06 -5.34
C ILE A 110 6.88 16.28 -5.97
N GLU A 111 7.14 16.57 -7.26
CA GLU A 111 6.52 17.70 -7.97
C GLU A 111 4.98 17.62 -8.07
N ASN A 112 4.42 16.43 -7.84
CA ASN A 112 2.97 16.19 -7.90
C ASN A 112 2.31 16.09 -6.51
N ILE A 113 3.03 16.41 -5.43
CA ILE A 113 2.55 16.25 -4.05
C ILE A 113 2.39 17.63 -3.39
N LEU A 114 1.19 17.88 -2.86
CA LEU A 114 0.89 19.09 -2.07
C LEU A 114 0.68 18.73 -0.61
N SER A 115 0.99 19.66 0.30
CA SER A 115 0.86 19.43 1.76
C SER A 115 -0.59 19.20 2.21
N GLU A 116 -1.56 19.75 1.50
CA GLU A 116 -2.99 19.60 1.79
C GLU A 116 -3.60 18.28 1.27
N ASP A 117 -2.82 17.47 0.56
CA ASP A 117 -3.27 16.19 0.01
C ASP A 117 -3.25 15.05 1.03
N HIS A 118 -3.97 13.98 0.70
CA HIS A 118 -3.75 12.67 1.29
C HIS A 118 -2.80 11.85 0.42
N ILE A 119 -1.98 11.04 1.06
CA ILE A 119 -1.08 10.11 0.38
C ILE A 119 -1.28 8.69 0.91
N GLY A 120 -1.23 7.72 -0.01
CA GLY A 120 -1.27 6.30 0.31
C GLY A 120 0.13 5.74 0.47
N ILE A 121 0.52 5.35 1.68
CA ILE A 121 1.77 4.63 1.95
C ILE A 121 1.43 3.18 2.25
N ASN A 122 1.81 2.27 1.34
CA ASN A 122 1.56 0.83 1.49
C ASN A 122 0.07 0.51 1.76
N GLY A 123 -0.86 1.29 1.18
CA GLY A 123 -2.30 1.12 1.38
C GLY A 123 -2.89 1.88 2.57
N VAL A 124 -2.07 2.57 3.37
CA VAL A 124 -2.56 3.45 4.44
C VAL A 124 -2.67 4.86 3.89
N SER A 125 -3.91 5.37 3.81
CA SER A 125 -4.18 6.75 3.40
C SER A 125 -4.15 7.67 4.61
N HIS A 126 -3.37 8.76 4.52
CA HIS A 126 -3.30 9.76 5.57
C HIS A 126 -2.95 11.14 4.99
N SER A 127 -3.31 12.21 5.68
CA SER A 127 -2.88 13.56 5.34
C SER A 127 -1.36 13.71 5.53
N ILE A 128 -0.74 14.46 4.63
CA ILE A 128 0.63 14.93 4.80
C ILE A 128 0.61 16.06 5.83
N GLU A 129 1.52 16.06 6.79
CA GLU A 129 1.61 17.12 7.79
C GLU A 129 2.59 18.22 7.33
N GLU A 130 3.75 17.83 6.81
CA GLU A 130 4.74 18.76 6.28
C GLU A 130 5.47 18.19 5.06
N ILE A 131 5.98 19.08 4.22
CA ILE A 131 6.90 18.77 3.11
C ILE A 131 8.13 19.66 3.27
N SER A 132 9.32 19.05 3.31
CA SER A 132 10.60 19.75 3.37
C SER A 132 11.55 19.15 2.34
N ASP A 133 11.94 19.94 1.34
CA ASP A 133 12.72 19.50 0.19
C ASP A 133 12.10 18.28 -0.53
N ASP A 134 12.74 17.11 -0.43
CA ASP A 134 12.25 15.85 -0.99
C ASP A 134 11.71 14.88 0.08
N ILE A 135 11.42 15.37 1.29
CA ILE A 135 10.91 14.59 2.41
C ILE A 135 9.49 15.03 2.75
N ILE A 136 8.58 14.06 2.83
CA ILE A 136 7.26 14.25 3.42
C ILE A 136 7.26 13.74 4.86
N PHE A 137 6.48 14.39 5.72
CA PHE A 137 6.25 13.98 7.09
C PHE A 137 4.78 13.57 7.26
N ILE A 138 4.58 12.37 7.80
CA ILE A 138 3.28 11.82 8.15
C ILE A 138 3.28 11.41 9.63
N ASN A 139 2.24 11.82 10.34
CA ASN A 139 2.07 11.60 11.77
C ASN A 139 0.89 10.65 12.01
N TYR A 140 1.22 9.36 12.07
CA TYR A 140 0.22 8.33 12.29
C TYR A 140 -0.16 8.25 13.78
N PRO A 141 -1.42 7.91 14.11
CA PRO A 141 -1.82 7.54 15.46
C PRO A 141 -1.24 6.17 15.87
#